data_AF-A0A848V9G1-F1
#
_entry.id   AF-A0A848V9G1-F1
#
_cell.length_a   1.000
_cell.length_b   1.000
_cell.length_c   1.000
_cell.angle_alpha   90.00
_cell.angle_beta   90.00
_cell.angle_gamma   90.00
#
_symmetry.space_group_name_H-M   'P 1'
#
loop_
_entity.id
_entity.type
_entity.pdbx_description
1 polymer ?
#
loop_
_entity_poly.entity_id
_entity_poly.type
_entity_poly.pdbx_seq_one_letter_code
_entity_poly.pdbx_strand_id
1 'polypeptide(L)' 'VEHPTGRFTVKIKLAQDGEQISVTRSALLRTARKLMDGNVYVQEG' A
#
# COMPACT_ATOMS: atom_id res chain seq x y z
N VAL A 1 -6.33 2.69 -11.70
CA VAL A 1 -5.08 2.25 -12.34
C VAL A 1 -5.32 0.89 -12.94
N GLU A 2 -5.10 0.75 -14.24
CA GLU A 2 -5.17 -0.53 -14.95
C GLU A 2 -3.81 -1.25 -14.92
N HIS A 3 -3.84 -2.57 -14.97
CA HIS A 3 -2.68 -3.46 -14.92
C HIS A 3 -3.06 -4.78 -15.62
N PRO A 4 -2.12 -5.57 -16.17
CA PRO A 4 -2.44 -6.81 -16.89
C PRO A 4 -3.37 -7.79 -16.17
N THR A 5 -3.37 -7.81 -14.83
CA THR A 5 -4.26 -8.67 -14.04
C THR A 5 -5.51 -7.97 -13.49
N GLY A 6 -5.81 -6.74 -13.93
CA GLY A 6 -7.06 -6.04 -13.61
C GLY A 6 -6.89 -4.56 -13.28
N ARG A 7 -7.63 -4.07 -12.27
CA ARG A 7 -7.66 -2.66 -11.90
C ARG A 7 -7.66 -2.48 -10.38
N PHE A 8 -6.99 -1.44 -9.89
CA PHE A 8 -7.11 -0.99 -8.50
C PHE A 8 -7.34 0.52 -8.40
N THR A 9 -7.92 0.94 -7.27
CA THR A 9 -8.27 2.33 -6.98
C THR A 9 -7.25 2.92 -6.01
N VAL A 10 -6.78 4.13 -6.30
CA VAL A 10 -5.90 4.93 -5.43
C VAL A 10 -6.60 6.25 -5.15
N LYS A 11 -6.60 6.68 -3.88
CA LYS A 11 -7.09 7.99 -3.45
C LYS A 11 -5.90 8.87 -3.10
N ILE A 12 -5.77 10.00 -3.79
CA ILE A 12 -4.70 10.98 -3.55
C ILE A 12 -5.36 12.27 -3.08
N LYS A 13 -4.82 12.87 -2.01
CA LYS A 13 -5.18 14.23 -1.58
C LYS A 13 -4.00 15.14 -1.88
N LEU A 14 -4.26 16.18 -2.65
CA LEU A 14 -3.29 17.23 -2.96
C LEU A 14 -3.59 18.45 -2.09
N ALA A 15 -2.55 19.17 -1.67
CA ALA A 15 -2.64 20.53 -1.20
C ALA A 15 -1.87 21.42 -2.16
N GLN A 16 -2.38 22.62 -2.41
CA GLN A 16 -1.72 23.61 -3.25
C GLN A 16 -1.48 24.86 -2.41
N ASP A 17 -0.25 25.34 -2.44
CA ASP A 17 0.16 26.62 -1.86
C ASP A 17 0.89 27.42 -2.95
N GLY A 18 0.26 28.48 -3.45
CA GLY A 18 0.72 29.19 -4.64
C GLY A 18 0.90 28.26 -5.84
N GLU A 19 2.13 28.20 -6.35
CA GLU A 19 2.53 27.31 -7.46
C GLU A 19 2.97 25.90 -7.01
N GLN A 20 3.09 25.67 -5.70
CA GLN A 20 3.56 24.40 -5.15
C GLN A 20 2.40 23.45 -4.89
N ILE A 21 2.44 22.28 -5.54
CA ILE A 21 1.52 21.16 -5.30
C ILE A 21 2.24 20.12 -4.43
N SER A 22 1.61 19.73 -3.33
CA SER A 22 2.10 18.68 -2.44
C SER A 22 1.08 17.56 -2.27
N VAL A 23 1.55 16.31 -2.22
CA VAL A 23 0.69 15.15 -1.89
C VAL A 23 0.62 15.02 -0.37
N THR A 24 -0.54 15.29 0.21
CA THR A 24 -0.75 15.21 1.66
C THR A 24 -1.24 13.84 2.12
N ARG A 25 -1.82 13.06 1.20
CA ARG A 25 -2.26 11.69 1.48
C ARG A 25 -2.28 10.85 0.20
N SER A 26 -1.82 9.61 0.32
CA SER A 26 -2.08 8.55 -0.66
C SER A 26 -2.62 7.33 0.08
N ALA A 27 -3.72 6.77 -0.39
CA ALA A 27 -4.36 5.61 0.22
C ALA A 27 -4.88 4.67 -0.86
N LEU A 28 -4.78 3.37 -0.60
CA LEU A 28 -5.29 2.31 -1.45
C LEU A 28 -5.90 1.20 -0.57
N LEU A 29 -6.93 0.53 -1.07
CA LEU A 29 -7.55 -0.58 -0.34
C LEU A 29 -6.77 -1.88 -0.59
N ARG A 30 -6.47 -2.60 0.49
CA ARG A 30 -5.93 -3.97 0.49
C ARG A 30 -6.69 -4.80 1.52
N THR A 31 -6.56 -6.10 1.40
CA THR A 31 -7.00 -7.08 2.39
C THR A 31 -5.77 -7.77 2.99
N ALA A 32 -5.90 -8.29 4.20
CA ALA A 32 -4.89 -9.10 4.85
C ALA A 32 -5.57 -10.28 5.56
N ARG A 33 -4.83 -11.37 5.77
CA ARG A 33 -5.29 -12.55 6.50
C ARG A 33 -4.13 -13.14 7.30
N LYS A 34 -4.38 -13.51 8.57
CA LYS A 34 -3.42 -14.31 9.35
C LYS A 34 -3.30 -15.70 8.73
N LEU A 35 -2.10 -16.06 8.28
CA LEU A 35 -1.84 -17.36 7.66
C LEU A 35 -1.27 -18.37 8.66
N MET A 36 -0.32 -17.95 9.50
CA MET A 36 0.32 -18.78 10.51
C MET A 36 0.48 -18.00 11.81
N ASP A 37 0.40 -18.72 12.93
CA ASP A 37 0.69 -18.23 14.27
C ASP A 37 1.45 -19.35 15.00
N GLY A 38 2.73 -19.11 15.31
CA GLY A 38 3.66 -20.13 15.81
C GLY A 38 5.11 -19.74 15.57
N ASN A 39 6.02 -20.69 15.82
CA ASN A 39 7.46 -20.47 15.73
C ASN A 39 8.06 -21.12 14.47
N VAL A 40 9.01 -20.43 13.85
CA VAL A 40 9.85 -20.98 12.78
C VAL A 40 11.24 -21.25 13.38
N TYR A 41 11.73 -22.48 13.27
CA TYR A 41 13.06 -22.88 13.77
C TYR A 41 14.05 -23.02 12.60
N VAL A 42 15.31 -22.64 12.82
CA VAL A 42 16.41 -22.70 11.83
C VAL A 42 17.57 -23.55 12.38
N GLN A 43 18.45 -24.04 11.50
CA GLN A 43 19.63 -24.85 11.88
C GLN A 43 20.74 -23.97 12.49
N GLU A 44 21.52 -24.51 13.42
CA GLU A 44 22.78 -23.88 13.90
C GLU A 44 23.89 -24.08 12.86
N GLY A 45 24.71 -23.04 12.67
CA GLY A 45 25.75 -22.96 11.64
C GLY A 45 27.09 -23.56 12.03
#